data_AF-A0A3E4V6Q9-F1
#
_entry.id   AF-A0A3E4V6Q9-F1
#
_cell.length_a   1.000
_cell.length_b   1.000
_cell.length_c   1.000
_cell.angle_alpha   90.00
_cell.angle_beta   90.00
_cell.angle_gamma   90.00
#
_symmetry.space_group_name_H-M   'P 1'
#
loop_
_entity.id
_entity.type
_entity.pdbx_description
1 polymer ?
#
loop_
_entity_poly.entity_id
_entity_poly.type
_entity_poly.pdbx_seq_one_letter_code
_entity_poly.pdbx_strand_id
1 'polypeptide(L)'
;MKKKLRELAAELSVTHREFDLVTVKKRNDYVYRYEGNLNGIENAVVLLSYPEKAFGNPKALRAFISTNAALSTQEILSWYVCRWPIEVFFRQCKEKLALDGYQIRSA
;
A
#
# COMPACT_ATOMS: atom_id res chain seq x y z
N MET A 1 -3.60 -23.29 -4.23
CA MET A 1 -3.14 -22.76 -5.54
C MET A 1 -2.69 -21.32 -5.32
N LYS A 2 -1.46 -20.94 -5.71
CA LYS A 2 -0.99 -19.55 -5.59
C LYS A 2 -1.54 -18.75 -6.78
N LYS A 3 -2.25 -17.64 -6.53
CA LYS A 3 -2.74 -16.71 -7.56
C LYS A 3 -1.95 -15.41 -7.52
N LYS A 4 -1.87 -14.69 -8.64
CA LYS A 4 -1.29 -13.34 -8.63
C LYS A 4 -2.27 -12.38 -7.97
N LEU A 5 -1.73 -11.38 -7.27
CA LEU A 5 -2.54 -10.36 -6.58
C LEU A 5 -3.51 -9.63 -7.53
N ARG A 6 -3.08 -9.40 -8.77
CA ARG A 6 -3.90 -8.75 -9.79
C ARG A 6 -5.08 -9.60 -10.24
N GLU A 7 -4.92 -10.91 -10.30
CA GLU A 7 -5.98 -11.86 -10.66
C GLU A 7 -7.03 -11.90 -9.54
N LEU A 8 -6.56 -12.01 -8.29
CA LEU A 8 -7.43 -11.94 -7.11
C LEU A 8 -8.21 -10.61 -7.07
N ALA A 9 -7.53 -9.49 -7.26
CA ALA A 9 -8.17 -8.18 -7.23
C ALA A 9 -9.17 -8.01 -8.39
N ALA A 10 -8.90 -8.57 -9.56
CA ALA A 10 -9.84 -8.58 -10.69
C ALA A 10 -11.10 -9.39 -10.35
N GLU A 11 -10.96 -10.58 -9.77
CA GLU A 11 -12.08 -11.41 -9.31
C GLU A 11 -12.95 -10.68 -8.28
N LEU A 12 -12.33 -10.06 -7.27
CA LEU A 12 -13.02 -9.29 -6.24
C LEU A 12 -13.70 -8.03 -6.81
N SER A 13 -13.07 -7.36 -7.77
CA SER A 13 -13.59 -6.11 -8.35
C SER A 13 -14.89 -6.29 -9.15
N VAL A 14 -15.21 -7.53 -9.57
CA VAL A 14 -16.52 -7.85 -10.16
C VAL A 14 -17.64 -7.54 -9.16
N THR A 15 -17.40 -7.77 -7.88
CA THR A 15 -18.35 -7.51 -6.79
C THR A 15 -17.97 -6.21 -6.09
N HIS A 16 -18.30 -5.07 -6.70
CA HIS A 16 -18.00 -3.73 -6.16
C HIS A 16 -18.48 -3.52 -4.71
N ARG A 17 -19.44 -4.30 -4.21
CA ARG A 17 -19.96 -4.22 -2.83
C ARG A 17 -18.94 -4.63 -1.77
N GLU A 18 -17.90 -5.37 -2.12
CA GLU A 18 -16.85 -5.76 -1.17
C GLU A 18 -15.80 -4.66 -0.94
N PHE A 19 -15.86 -3.56 -1.71
CA PHE A 19 -14.96 -2.44 -1.58
C PHE A 19 -15.64 -1.27 -0.86
N ASP A 20 -15.01 -0.81 0.21
CA ASP A 20 -15.42 0.39 0.94
C ASP A 20 -14.81 1.64 0.30
N LEU A 21 -15.59 2.71 0.17
CA LEU A 21 -15.07 4.01 -0.26
C LEU A 21 -14.43 4.72 0.94
N VAL A 22 -13.12 4.97 0.86
CA VAL A 22 -12.35 5.62 1.92
C VAL A 22 -11.73 6.91 1.42
N THR A 23 -11.85 7.99 2.20
CA THR A 23 -11.27 9.29 1.87
C THR A 23 -10.04 9.57 2.73
N VAL A 24 -8.87 9.78 2.10
CA VAL A 24 -7.61 10.12 2.76
C VAL A 24 -7.03 11.39 2.15
N LYS A 25 -6.84 12.45 2.96
CA LYS A 25 -6.25 13.74 2.55
C LYS A 25 -6.79 14.26 1.20
N LYS A 26 -8.11 14.23 1.01
CA LYS A 26 -8.85 14.66 -0.20
C LYS A 26 -8.80 13.71 -1.41
N ARG A 27 -8.30 12.49 -1.24
CA ARG A 27 -8.36 11.42 -2.25
C ARG A 27 -9.35 10.37 -1.81
N ASN A 28 -10.22 9.96 -2.72
CA ASN A 28 -11.14 8.88 -2.51
C ASN A 28 -10.59 7.64 -3.20
N ASP A 29 -10.51 6.55 -2.45
CA ASP A 29 -10.06 5.27 -2.94
C ASP A 29 -11.08 4.20 -2.54
N TYR A 30 -11.35 3.28 -3.45
CA TYR A 30 -12.08 2.04 -3.15
C TYR A 30 -11.11 1.04 -2.56
N VAL A 31 -11.46 0.49 -1.40
CA VAL A 31 -10.56 -0.35 -0.62
C VAL A 31 -11.23 -1.65 -0.21
N TYR A 32 -10.61 -2.76 -0.53
CA TYR A 32 -10.93 -4.07 0.02
C TYR A 32 -9.96 -4.39 1.15
N ARG A 33 -10.50 -4.80 2.31
CA ARG A 33 -9.72 -5.18 3.49
C ARG A 33 -9.76 -6.69 3.67
N TYR A 34 -8.60 -7.31 3.56
CA TYR A 34 -8.38 -8.67 4.03
C TYR A 34 -7.73 -8.63 5.41
N GLU A 35 -8.22 -9.46 6.33
CA GLU A 35 -7.64 -9.67 7.65
C GLU A 35 -7.43 -11.17 7.88
N GLY A 36 -6.21 -11.55 8.23
CA GLY A 36 -5.88 -12.95 8.48
C GLY A 36 -4.40 -13.24 8.38
N ASN A 37 -4.06 -14.53 8.41
CA ASN A 37 -2.68 -14.98 8.43
C ASN A 37 -2.04 -14.86 7.04
N LEU A 38 -0.84 -14.26 7.00
CA LEU A 38 -0.12 -14.00 5.75
C LEU A 38 1.34 -14.45 5.87
N ASN A 39 1.71 -15.54 5.19
CA ASN A 39 3.10 -16.03 5.07
C ASN A 39 3.90 -16.03 6.40
N GLY A 40 3.30 -16.51 7.49
CA GLY A 40 3.94 -16.57 8.81
C GLY A 40 3.75 -15.32 9.68
N ILE A 41 3.06 -14.30 9.19
CA ILE A 41 2.56 -13.17 9.99
C ILE A 41 1.14 -13.52 10.43
N GLU A 42 0.95 -13.64 11.75
CA GLU A 42 -0.38 -13.81 12.33
C GLU A 42 -1.16 -12.49 12.30
N ASN A 43 -2.44 -12.59 11.95
CA ASN A 43 -3.39 -11.48 11.96
C ASN A 43 -2.91 -10.21 11.24
N ALA A 44 -2.42 -10.36 10.01
CA ALA A 44 -2.05 -9.24 9.15
C ALA A 44 -3.28 -8.68 8.44
N VAL A 45 -3.24 -7.38 8.14
CA VAL A 45 -4.21 -6.71 7.30
C VAL A 45 -3.58 -6.37 5.96
N VAL A 46 -4.26 -6.77 4.88
CA VAL A 46 -3.90 -6.41 3.50
C VAL A 46 -5.01 -5.56 2.92
N LEU A 47 -4.67 -4.37 2.46
CA LEU A 47 -5.59 -3.46 1.78
C LEU A 47 -5.31 -3.50 0.28
N LEU A 48 -6.31 -3.83 -0.52
CA LEU A 48 -6.29 -3.64 -1.97
C LEU A 48 -7.03 -2.34 -2.28
N SER A 49 -6.37 -1.42 -2.97
CA SER A 49 -6.88 -0.06 -3.18
C SER A 49 -6.84 0.33 -4.65
N TYR A 50 -7.91 0.99 -5.08
CA TYR A 50 -8.02 1.64 -6.38
C TYR A 50 -8.42 3.10 -6.19
N PRO A 51 -7.84 4.05 -6.96
CA PRO A 51 -8.40 5.39 -7.06
C PRO A 51 -9.85 5.34 -7.54
N GLU A 52 -10.71 6.19 -6.99
CA GLU A 52 -12.14 6.26 -7.35
C GLU A 52 -12.36 6.30 -8.88
N LYS A 53 -11.54 7.08 -9.59
CA LYS A 53 -11.64 7.26 -11.05
C LYS A 53 -11.02 6.12 -11.89
N ALA A 54 -10.40 5.14 -11.25
CA ALA A 54 -9.66 4.06 -11.90
C ALA A 54 -9.96 2.69 -11.27
N PHE A 55 -11.17 2.53 -10.71
CA PHE A 55 -11.63 1.27 -10.16
C PHE A 55 -11.55 0.14 -11.19
N GLY A 56 -11.08 -1.04 -10.76
CA GLY A 56 -10.91 -2.22 -11.61
C GLY A 56 -9.72 -2.16 -12.58
N ASN A 57 -9.04 -1.02 -12.76
CA ASN A 57 -7.88 -0.93 -13.64
C ASN A 57 -6.66 -1.64 -13.00
N PRO A 58 -6.12 -2.72 -13.60
CA PRO A 58 -5.00 -3.47 -13.01
C PRO A 58 -3.72 -2.65 -12.85
N LYS A 59 -3.53 -1.58 -13.62
CA LYS A 59 -2.38 -0.66 -13.51
C LYS A 59 -2.53 0.33 -12.35
N ALA A 60 -3.76 0.59 -11.91
CA ALA A 60 -4.06 1.49 -10.81
C ALA A 60 -4.10 0.79 -9.44
N LEU A 61 -4.13 -0.55 -9.42
CA LEU A 61 -4.14 -1.34 -8.19
C LEU A 61 -2.92 -1.03 -7.32
N ARG A 62 -3.19 -0.68 -6.07
CA ARG A 62 -2.21 -0.56 -4.98
C ARG A 62 -2.52 -1.57 -3.90
N ALA A 63 -1.48 -2.05 -3.23
CA ALA A 63 -1.61 -2.95 -2.10
C ALA A 63 -0.80 -2.43 -0.92
N PHE A 64 -1.41 -2.44 0.27
CA PHE A 64 -0.80 -2.01 1.51
C PHE A 64 -0.90 -3.14 2.53
N ILE A 65 0.10 -3.26 3.40
CA ILE A 65 0.15 -4.29 4.43
C ILE A 65 0.31 -3.61 5.79
N SER A 66 -0.45 -4.04 6.77
CA SER A 66 -0.29 -3.68 8.18
C SER A 66 -0.17 -4.96 9.00
N THR A 67 0.77 -4.99 9.94
CA THR A 67 0.88 -6.07 10.94
C THR A 67 0.00 -5.80 12.17
N ASN A 68 -0.64 -4.63 12.24
CA ASN A 68 -1.55 -4.26 13.31
C ASN A 68 -2.99 -4.27 12.76
N ALA A 69 -3.75 -5.29 13.15
CA ALA A 69 -5.15 -5.46 12.76
C ALA A 69 -6.12 -4.51 13.49
N ALA A 70 -5.71 -3.95 14.64
CA ALA A 70 -6.54 -3.02 15.39
C ALA A 70 -6.75 -1.67 14.67
N LEU A 71 -5.92 -1.36 13.67
CA LEU A 71 -6.02 -0.12 12.91
C LEU A 71 -7.17 -0.17 11.90
N SER A 72 -7.86 0.95 11.77
CA SER A 72 -8.83 1.17 10.70
C SER A 72 -8.15 1.30 9.34
N THR A 73 -8.91 1.04 8.28
CA THR A 73 -8.45 1.21 6.88
C THR A 73 -7.94 2.63 6.63
N GLN A 74 -8.64 3.64 7.17
CA GLN A 74 -8.25 5.05 7.02
C GLN A 74 -6.94 5.37 7.73
N GLU A 75 -6.72 4.84 8.94
CA GLU A 75 -5.47 5.05 9.69
C GLU A 75 -4.27 4.44 8.96
N ILE A 76 -4.40 3.18 8.52
CA ILE A 76 -3.35 2.50 7.74
C ILE A 76 -2.98 3.33 6.51
N LEU A 77 -3.97 3.74 5.71
CA LEU A 77 -3.71 4.55 4.52
C LEU A 77 -3.11 5.92 4.86
N SER A 78 -3.56 6.56 5.95
CA SER A 78 -3.03 7.85 6.39
C SER A 78 -1.53 7.79 6.72
N TRP A 79 -1.09 6.69 7.34
CA TRP A 79 0.33 6.45 7.64
C TRP A 79 1.13 6.19 6.37
N TYR A 80 0.58 5.41 5.44
CA TYR A 80 1.22 5.17 4.14
C TYR A 80 1.37 6.46 3.31
N VAL A 81 0.48 7.45 3.45
CA VAL A 81 0.66 8.77 2.83
C VAL A 81 1.86 9.51 3.43
N CYS A 82 2.09 9.39 4.73
CA CYS A 82 3.23 10.00 5.41
C CYS A 82 4.57 9.27 5.18
N ARG A 83 4.55 8.07 4.57
CA ARG A 83 5.77 7.33 4.19
C ARG A 83 6.49 7.93 2.98
N TRP A 84 5.75 8.44 1.99
CA TRP A 84 6.34 8.95 0.74
C TRP A 84 7.45 10.02 0.93
N PRO A 85 7.31 11.00 1.86
CA PRO A 85 8.38 11.94 2.17
C PRO A 85 9.73 11.28 2.53
N ILE A 86 9.73 10.11 3.17
CA ILE A 86 10.96 9.40 3.52
C ILE A 86 11.70 8.91 2.26
N GLU A 87 10.96 8.37 1.28
CA GLU A 87 11.55 7.95 0.01
C GLU A 87 12.10 9.14 -0.80
N VAL A 88 11.42 10.28 -0.75
CA VAL A 88 11.90 11.52 -1.38
C VAL A 88 13.17 12.02 -0.69
N PHE A 89 13.22 12.00 0.64
CA PHE A 89 14.40 12.37 1.42
C PHE A 89 15.60 11.50 1.04
N PHE A 90 15.46 10.17 1.07
CA PHE A 90 16.56 9.28 0.70
C PHE A 90 17.01 9.44 -0.75
N ARG A 91 16.08 9.71 -1.67
CA ARG A 91 16.44 10.02 -3.06
C ARG A 91 17.28 11.28 -3.15
N GLN A 92 16.87 12.35 -2.45
CA GLN A 92 17.63 13.59 -2.40
C GLN A 92 19.02 13.40 -1.77
N CYS A 93 19.12 12.59 -0.72
CA CYS A 93 20.39 12.24 -0.11
C CYS A 93 21.36 11.57 -1.10
N LYS A 94 20.86 10.66 -1.93
CA LYS A 94 21.67 10.02 -2.97
C LYS A 94 22.04 11.01 -4.07
N GLU A 95 21.07 11.71 -4.64
CA GLU A 95 21.29 12.60 -5.78
C GLU A 95 22.13 13.83 -5.44
N LYS A 96 21.94 14.43 -4.25
CA LYS A 96 22.58 15.70 -3.87
C LYS A 96 23.80 15.54 -2.98
N LEU A 97 23.82 14.51 -2.13
CA LEU A 97 24.91 14.27 -1.18
C LEU A 97 25.77 13.06 -1.58
N ALA A 98 25.47 12.39 -2.70
CA ALA A 98 26.18 11.21 -3.18
C ALA A 98 26.33 10.12 -2.11
N LEU A 99 25.35 9.99 -1.21
CA LEU A 99 25.42 9.04 -0.10
C LEU A 99 25.43 7.57 -0.56
N ASP A 100 25.05 7.29 -1.80
CA ASP A 100 25.20 5.98 -2.44
C ASP A 100 26.55 5.76 -3.13
N GLY A 101 27.33 6.81 -3.36
CA GLY A 101 28.65 6.76 -3.99
C GLY A 101 29.82 7.06 -3.05
N TYR A 102 29.56 7.54 -1.83
CA TYR A 102 30.61 7.90 -0.88
C TYR A 102 31.24 6.67 -0.21
N GLN A 103 32.58 6.55 -0.27
CA GLN A 103 33.33 5.53 0.47
C GLN A 103 33.83 6.06 1.81
N ILE A 104 33.32 5.49 2.90
CA ILE A 104 33.81 5.75 4.26
C ILE A 104 35.06 4.89 4.48
N ARG A 105 36.19 5.49 4.87
CA ARG A 105 37.47 4.78 5.04
C ARG A 105 37.58 3.97 6.34
N SER A 106 36.76 4.27 7.33
CA SER A 106 36.52 3.47 8.54
C SER A 106 35.33 4.07 9.30
N ALA A 107 34.59 3.23 10.04
CA ALA A 107 33.49 3.67 10.90
C ALA A 107 33.98 4.56 12.05
#